data_AF-Q9KW01-F1
#
_entry.id   AF-Q9KW01-F1
#
_cell.length_a   1.000
_cell.length_b   1.000
_cell.length_c   1.000
_cell.angle_alpha   90.00
_cell.angle_beta   90.00
_cell.angle_gamma   90.00
#
_symmetry.space_group_name_H-M   'P 1'
#
loop_
_entity.id
_entity.type
_entity.pdbx_description
1 polymer ?
#
loop_
_entity_poly.entity_id
_entity_poly.type
_entity_poly.pdbx_seq_one_letter_code
_entity_poly.pdbx_strand_id
1 'polypeptide(L)'
;MSFFHGVTVTNVDIGARTIALPASSVIGLCDVFTPGAQASAKPNVPVLLTSKKDAAAAFGIGSSIYLACEAIYNRAQAVIVAVGVEAAETPEAQASAVIGGISAAGERTGLQALLDGKSRFNAQPRLLVAPGHSAQQAVATAMDGLAEKLRAIAILDGPNSTDEAAVAYAKNFGSKRLFMVDPGVQVWDSATNAARNAPASAYAAGLFAWTDADYGFWSSPSNKEIKGVTGTSRPVEFLDGDET
;
A
#
# COMPACT_ATOMS: atom_id res chain seq x y z
N MET A 1 -13.84 11.16 -38.78
CA MET A 1 -13.89 9.79 -38.23
C MET A 1 -13.41 8.85 -39.31
N SER A 2 -12.17 8.35 -39.17
CA SER A 2 -11.63 7.33 -40.07
C SER A 2 -12.04 5.97 -39.54
N PHE A 3 -12.76 5.20 -40.33
CA PHE A 3 -13.11 3.81 -40.01
C PHE A 3 -12.21 2.90 -40.82
N PHE A 4 -11.59 1.91 -40.17
CA PHE A 4 -10.78 0.89 -40.83
C PHE A 4 -11.64 -0.35 -41.08
N HIS A 5 -11.56 -0.90 -42.29
CA HIS A 5 -12.25 -2.15 -42.65
C HIS A 5 -11.18 -3.20 -42.99
N GLY A 6 -11.14 -4.28 -42.23
CA GLY A 6 -10.10 -5.31 -42.28
C GLY A 6 -9.69 -5.78 -40.88
N VAL A 7 -8.83 -6.80 -40.80
CA VAL A 7 -8.28 -7.25 -39.50
C VAL A 7 -7.08 -6.38 -39.13
N THR A 8 -7.09 -5.80 -37.93
CA THR A 8 -5.91 -5.14 -37.36
C THR A 8 -5.21 -6.12 -36.42
N VAL A 9 -3.92 -6.34 -36.65
CA VAL A 9 -3.07 -7.06 -35.70
C VAL A 9 -2.35 -6.00 -34.88
N THR A 10 -2.81 -5.81 -33.65
CA THR A 10 -2.11 -5.03 -32.64
C THR A 10 -1.42 -6.03 -31.73
N ASN A 11 -0.08 -6.05 -31.69
CA ASN A 11 0.63 -6.87 -30.74
C ASN A 11 0.47 -6.24 -29.36
N VAL A 12 -0.48 -6.77 -28.58
CA VAL A 12 -0.77 -6.32 -27.23
C VAL A 12 -0.14 -7.34 -26.29
N ASP A 13 1.07 -7.05 -25.82
CA ASP A 13 1.80 -7.84 -24.81
C ASP A 13 1.21 -7.64 -23.39
N ILE A 14 -0.12 -7.67 -23.25
CA ILE A 14 -0.78 -7.76 -21.95
C ILE A 14 -1.84 -8.85 -21.99
N GLY A 15 -1.60 -9.93 -21.26
CA GLY A 15 -2.55 -11.01 -21.09
C GLY A 15 -3.79 -10.56 -20.33
N ALA A 16 -4.97 -11.00 -20.79
CA ALA A 16 -6.18 -10.95 -19.99
C ALA A 16 -5.98 -11.84 -18.75
N ARG A 17 -6.19 -11.28 -17.56
CA ARG A 17 -6.21 -12.06 -16.32
C ARG A 17 -7.55 -11.89 -15.64
N THR A 18 -8.34 -12.96 -15.64
CA THR A 18 -9.62 -13.05 -14.95
C THR A 18 -9.37 -13.29 -13.46
N ILE A 19 -10.03 -12.50 -12.60
CA ILE A 19 -9.83 -12.50 -11.14
C ILE A 19 -10.94 -13.31 -10.47
N ALA A 20 -10.56 -14.28 -9.63
CA ALA A 20 -11.39 -14.64 -8.48
C ALA A 20 -11.02 -13.70 -7.34
N LEU A 21 -12.01 -13.07 -6.72
CA LEU A 21 -11.85 -12.20 -5.55
C LEU A 21 -11.77 -13.07 -4.30
N PRO A 22 -10.60 -13.35 -3.70
CA PRO A 22 -10.59 -13.83 -2.33
C PRO A 22 -11.10 -12.69 -1.44
N ALA A 23 -12.30 -12.84 -0.89
CA ALA A 23 -12.96 -11.84 -0.05
C ALA A 23 -12.18 -11.48 1.23
N SER A 24 -11.17 -12.27 1.60
CA SER A 24 -10.34 -12.09 2.80
C SER A 24 -9.26 -11.01 2.67
N SER A 25 -8.89 -10.58 1.46
CA SER A 25 -7.58 -9.94 1.24
C SER A 25 -7.67 -8.57 0.53
N VAL A 26 -8.76 -7.83 0.75
CA VAL A 26 -8.89 -6.45 0.26
C VAL A 26 -7.93 -5.55 1.03
N ILE A 27 -7.09 -4.81 0.31
CA ILE A 27 -6.10 -3.89 0.88
C ILE A 27 -6.64 -2.46 0.79
N GLY A 28 -6.60 -1.74 1.91
CA GLY A 28 -6.86 -0.30 1.98
C GLY A 28 -5.53 0.44 1.94
N LEU A 29 -5.33 1.24 0.90
CA LEU A 29 -4.07 1.93 0.65
C LEU A 29 -4.30 3.44 0.66
N CYS A 30 -3.47 4.17 1.40
CA CYS A 30 -3.47 5.63 1.41
C CYS A 30 -2.05 6.16 1.19
N ASP A 31 -1.85 6.93 0.12
CA ASP A 31 -0.54 7.48 -0.23
C ASP A 31 -0.71 8.73 -1.11
N VAL A 32 0.39 9.44 -1.34
CA VAL A 32 0.42 10.69 -2.11
C VAL A 32 0.34 10.47 -3.60
N PHE A 33 -0.33 11.40 -4.27
CA PHE A 33 -0.29 11.58 -5.71
C PHE A 33 -0.49 13.05 -6.08
N THR A 34 -0.17 13.38 -7.33
CA THR A 34 -0.41 14.71 -7.88
C THR A 34 -1.65 14.64 -8.79
N PRO A 35 -2.78 15.26 -8.43
CA PRO A 35 -3.94 15.32 -9.31
C PRO A 35 -3.60 16.15 -10.56
N GLY A 36 -4.13 15.73 -11.71
CA GLY A 36 -3.86 16.39 -12.98
C GLY A 36 -4.48 15.67 -14.16
N ALA A 37 -4.26 16.16 -15.37
CA ALA A 37 -4.91 15.64 -16.58
C ALA A 37 -4.66 14.14 -16.85
N GLN A 38 -3.55 13.60 -16.34
CA GLN A 38 -3.17 12.20 -16.51
C GLN A 38 -3.66 11.27 -15.38
N ALA A 39 -4.25 11.84 -14.31
CA ALA A 39 -4.76 11.11 -13.16
C ALA A 39 -6.28 11.31 -13.07
N SER A 40 -7.05 10.25 -13.27
CA SER A 40 -8.52 10.31 -13.23
C SER A 40 -9.11 10.34 -11.82
N ALA A 41 -8.34 9.94 -10.80
CA ALA A 41 -8.78 9.94 -9.42
C ALA A 41 -8.84 11.36 -8.86
N LYS A 42 -9.91 11.63 -8.09
CA LYS A 42 -10.00 12.84 -7.29
C LYS A 42 -9.31 12.61 -5.93
N PRO A 43 -8.63 13.63 -5.38
CA PRO A 43 -8.10 13.54 -4.02
C PRO A 43 -9.17 13.15 -3.01
N ASN A 44 -8.79 12.38 -2.00
CA ASN A 44 -9.66 11.92 -0.90
C ASN A 44 -10.87 11.06 -1.30
N VAL A 45 -11.01 10.72 -2.59
CA VAL A 45 -12.07 9.84 -3.07
C VAL A 45 -11.51 8.43 -3.24
N PRO A 46 -12.02 7.42 -2.51
CA PRO A 46 -11.52 6.07 -2.67
C PRO A 46 -11.86 5.55 -4.06
N VAL A 47 -10.94 4.82 -4.67
CA VAL A 47 -11.12 4.13 -5.95
C VAL A 47 -10.80 2.64 -5.78
N LEU A 48 -11.52 1.80 -6.50
CA LEU A 48 -11.24 0.37 -6.55
C LEU A 48 -10.22 0.09 -7.65
N LEU A 49 -9.14 -0.60 -7.32
CA LEU A 49 -8.11 -1.02 -8.26
C LEU A 49 -8.04 -2.55 -8.31
N THR A 50 -7.88 -3.08 -9.51
CA THR A 50 -7.72 -4.52 -9.77
C THR A 50 -6.47 -4.87 -10.59
N SER A 51 -5.79 -3.86 -11.12
CA SER A 51 -4.60 -4.02 -11.93
C SER A 51 -3.65 -2.82 -11.83
N LYS A 52 -2.39 -3.03 -12.26
CA LYS A 52 -1.42 -1.93 -12.41
C LYS A 52 -1.90 -0.87 -13.40
N LYS A 53 -2.61 -1.28 -14.46
CA LYS A 53 -3.14 -0.35 -15.47
C LYS A 53 -4.20 0.57 -14.87
N ASP A 54 -5.09 0.04 -14.04
CA ASP A 54 -6.09 0.84 -13.32
C ASP A 54 -5.40 1.83 -12.38
N ALA A 55 -4.37 1.37 -11.65
CA ALA A 55 -3.60 2.22 -10.75
C ALA A 55 -2.91 3.38 -11.50
N ALA A 56 -2.29 3.08 -12.65
CA ALA A 56 -1.64 4.10 -13.48
C ALA A 56 -2.64 5.10 -14.05
N ALA A 57 -3.82 4.64 -14.50
CA ALA A 57 -4.87 5.52 -15.03
C ALA A 57 -5.55 6.36 -13.95
N ALA A 58 -5.65 5.83 -12.72
CA ALA A 58 -6.23 6.53 -11.58
C ALA A 58 -5.28 7.61 -11.06
N PHE A 59 -4.01 7.29 -10.83
CA PHE A 59 -3.10 8.13 -10.04
C PHE A 59 -1.85 8.61 -10.77
N GLY A 60 -1.58 8.11 -11.98
CA GLY A 60 -0.36 8.39 -12.72
C GLY A 60 0.81 7.48 -12.33
N ILE A 61 1.60 7.07 -13.33
CA ILE A 61 2.68 6.07 -13.17
C ILE A 61 3.84 6.53 -12.28
N GLY A 62 4.08 7.85 -12.15
CA GLY A 62 5.14 8.41 -11.33
C GLY A 62 4.73 8.69 -9.88
N SER A 63 3.51 8.35 -9.48
CA SER A 63 2.99 8.63 -8.14
C SER A 63 3.45 7.59 -7.11
N SER A 64 3.64 8.00 -5.85
CA SER A 64 3.97 7.09 -4.74
C SER A 64 2.92 5.99 -4.59
N ILE A 65 1.64 6.37 -4.71
CA ILE A 65 0.52 5.43 -4.68
C ILE A 65 0.59 4.37 -5.78
N TYR A 66 1.03 4.71 -6.99
CA TYR A 66 1.24 3.72 -8.06
C TYR A 66 2.38 2.76 -7.68
N LEU A 67 3.50 3.27 -7.17
CA LEU A 67 4.63 2.44 -6.74
C LEU A 67 4.23 1.47 -5.63
N ALA A 68 3.38 1.89 -4.70
CA ALA A 68 2.83 1.02 -3.66
C ALA A 68 1.85 -0.03 -4.23
N CYS A 69 0.99 0.34 -5.19
CA CYS A 69 0.15 -0.61 -5.89
C CYS A 69 0.97 -1.63 -6.68
N GLU A 70 2.03 -1.19 -7.35
CA GLU A 70 2.97 -2.05 -8.06
C GLU A 70 3.65 -3.05 -7.12
N ALA A 71 4.10 -2.61 -5.95
CA ALA A 71 4.69 -3.48 -4.93
C ALA A 71 3.72 -4.63 -4.54
N ILE A 72 2.43 -4.31 -4.33
CA ILE A 72 1.40 -5.31 -4.04
C ILE A 72 1.21 -6.26 -5.24
N TYR A 73 1.01 -5.70 -6.45
CA TYR A 73 0.73 -6.47 -7.65
C TYR A 73 1.89 -7.35 -8.12
N ASN A 74 3.12 -7.08 -7.68
CA ASN A 74 4.27 -7.96 -7.92
C ASN A 74 4.16 -9.29 -7.16
N ARG A 75 3.38 -9.34 -6.08
CA ARG A 75 3.19 -10.55 -5.26
C ARG A 75 1.79 -11.14 -5.36
N ALA A 76 0.75 -10.31 -5.29
CA ALA A 76 -0.64 -10.75 -5.32
C ALA A 76 -1.48 -9.89 -6.27
N GLN A 77 -2.38 -10.51 -7.03
CA GLN A 77 -3.44 -9.79 -7.75
C GLN A 77 -4.59 -9.46 -6.77
N ALA A 78 -4.26 -8.67 -5.74
CA ALA A 78 -5.19 -8.27 -4.69
C ALA A 78 -6.10 -7.14 -5.15
N VAL A 79 -7.26 -7.01 -4.51
CA VAL A 79 -8.10 -5.82 -4.68
C VAL A 79 -7.64 -4.73 -3.74
N ILE A 80 -7.44 -3.54 -4.28
CA ILE A 80 -6.97 -2.39 -3.53
C ILE A 80 -8.06 -1.32 -3.55
N VAL A 81 -8.52 -0.91 -2.38
CA VAL A 81 -9.27 0.33 -2.20
C VAL A 81 -8.24 1.42 -1.89
N ALA A 82 -7.92 2.21 -2.90
CA ALA A 82 -6.87 3.21 -2.85
C ALA A 82 -7.46 4.61 -2.63
N VAL A 83 -6.89 5.37 -1.71
CA VAL A 83 -7.21 6.78 -1.47
C VAL A 83 -5.95 7.60 -1.75
N GLY A 84 -6.01 8.41 -2.81
CA GLY A 84 -4.95 9.35 -3.11
C GLY A 84 -5.11 10.62 -2.28
N VAL A 85 -4.06 11.01 -1.57
CA VAL A 85 -3.97 12.29 -0.86
C VAL A 85 -3.05 13.22 -1.64
N GLU A 86 -3.36 14.51 -1.68
CA GLU A 86 -2.48 15.49 -2.31
C GLU A 86 -1.18 15.67 -1.51
N ALA A 87 -0.09 15.97 -2.23
CA ALA A 87 1.16 16.32 -1.59
C ALA A 87 1.04 17.69 -0.90
N ALA A 88 1.46 17.74 0.36
CA ALA A 88 1.56 18.95 1.17
C ALA A 88 3.03 19.40 1.30
N GLU A 89 3.23 20.68 1.62
CA GLU A 89 4.58 21.28 1.68
C GLU A 89 5.39 20.83 2.90
N THR A 90 4.73 20.53 4.02
CA THR A 90 5.40 20.13 5.27
C THR A 90 5.02 18.70 5.68
N PRO A 91 5.92 17.97 6.35
CA PRO A 91 5.63 16.60 6.80
C PRO A 91 4.48 16.57 7.81
N GLU A 92 4.29 17.62 8.62
CA GLU A 92 3.17 17.73 9.56
C GLU A 92 1.83 17.92 8.85
N ALA A 93 1.80 18.77 7.82
CA ALA A 93 0.62 18.95 6.98
C ALA A 93 0.32 17.68 6.19
N GLN A 94 1.35 16.99 5.69
CA GLN A 94 1.21 15.72 5.00
C GLN A 94 0.63 14.63 5.92
N ALA A 95 1.16 14.48 7.13
CA ALA A 95 0.64 13.54 8.11
C ALA A 95 -0.83 13.85 8.44
N SER A 96 -1.19 15.13 8.60
CA SER A 96 -2.57 15.56 8.84
C SER A 96 -3.49 15.22 7.66
N ALA A 97 -3.03 15.41 6.43
CA ALA A 97 -3.78 15.08 5.22
C ALA A 97 -3.97 13.56 5.06
N VAL A 98 -2.95 12.75 5.39
CA VAL A 98 -3.02 11.28 5.37
C VAL A 98 -3.95 10.75 6.45
N ILE A 99 -3.89 11.27 7.68
CA ILE A 99 -4.84 10.92 8.75
C ILE A 99 -6.27 11.26 8.30
N GLY A 100 -6.43 12.46 7.74
CA GLY A 100 -7.70 12.98 7.26
C GLY A 100 -8.73 13.14 8.38
N GLY A 101 -10.00 13.16 7.99
CA GLY A 101 -11.09 13.41 8.92
C GLY A 101 -12.44 13.45 8.21
N ILE A 102 -13.31 14.34 8.67
CA ILE A 102 -14.56 14.70 8.00
C ILE A 102 -14.38 16.14 7.51
N SER A 103 -14.52 16.36 6.22
CA SER A 103 -14.46 17.69 5.60
C SER A 103 -15.69 18.52 5.98
N ALA A 104 -15.64 19.84 5.75
CA ALA A 104 -16.79 20.72 5.96
C ALA A 104 -18.03 20.32 5.14
N ALA A 105 -17.82 19.62 4.00
CA ALA A 105 -18.89 19.08 3.16
C ALA A 105 -19.45 17.74 3.67
N GLY A 106 -18.91 17.20 4.78
CA GLY A 106 -19.32 15.91 5.36
C GLY A 106 -18.65 14.70 4.71
N GLU A 107 -17.70 14.90 3.79
CA GLU A 107 -16.98 13.81 3.14
C GLU A 107 -15.80 13.34 4.00
N ARG A 108 -15.51 12.04 3.95
CA ARG A 108 -14.33 11.47 4.62
C ARG A 108 -13.09 11.70 3.77
N THR A 109 -11.97 12.02 4.43
CA THR A 109 -10.68 12.28 3.78
C THR A 109 -9.57 11.39 4.32
N GLY A 110 -8.47 11.27 3.58
CA GLY A 110 -7.31 10.45 3.95
C GLY A 110 -7.68 9.02 4.31
N LEU A 111 -7.07 8.48 5.36
CA LEU A 111 -7.33 7.14 5.88
C LEU A 111 -8.80 6.92 6.21
N GLN A 112 -9.52 7.93 6.71
CA GLN A 112 -10.95 7.78 7.06
C GLN A 112 -11.81 7.37 5.86
N ALA A 113 -11.46 7.78 4.65
CA ALA A 113 -12.20 7.43 3.43
C ALA A 113 -12.18 5.92 3.12
N LEU A 114 -11.23 5.16 3.67
CA LEU A 114 -11.18 3.70 3.55
C LEU A 114 -12.39 3.01 4.21
N LEU A 115 -13.06 3.67 5.16
CA LEU A 115 -14.31 3.16 5.76
C LEU A 115 -15.44 3.04 4.73
N ASP A 116 -15.40 3.86 3.68
CA ASP A 116 -16.43 3.91 2.64
C ASP A 116 -16.21 2.85 1.54
N GLY A 117 -15.10 2.09 1.59
CA GLY A 117 -14.78 1.06 0.59
C GLY A 117 -15.87 -0.01 0.45
N LYS A 118 -16.49 -0.41 1.57
CA LYS A 118 -17.56 -1.42 1.54
C LYS A 118 -18.84 -0.91 0.88
N SER A 119 -19.30 0.29 1.23
CA SER A 119 -20.55 0.83 0.69
C SER A 119 -20.41 1.25 -0.77
N ARG A 120 -19.23 1.72 -1.18
CA ARG A 120 -18.96 2.15 -2.57
C ARG A 120 -18.67 0.99 -3.52
N PHE A 121 -17.90 0.01 -3.06
CA PHE A 121 -17.33 -1.01 -3.95
C PHE A 121 -17.59 -2.45 -3.50
N ASN A 122 -18.35 -2.65 -2.42
CA ASN A 122 -18.48 -3.95 -1.74
C ASN A 122 -17.13 -4.55 -1.31
N ALA A 123 -16.12 -3.70 -1.13
CA ALA A 123 -14.75 -4.09 -0.80
C ALA A 123 -14.38 -3.49 0.56
N GLN A 124 -14.57 -4.26 1.64
CA GLN A 124 -14.18 -3.84 2.99
C GLN A 124 -12.68 -4.14 3.21
N PRO A 125 -11.81 -3.13 3.39
CA PRO A 125 -10.40 -3.38 3.63
C PRO A 125 -10.15 -4.23 4.88
N ARG A 126 -9.31 -5.26 4.74
CA ARG A 126 -8.84 -6.16 5.81
C ARG A 126 -7.37 -5.96 6.15
N LEU A 127 -6.61 -5.36 5.23
CA LEU A 127 -5.26 -4.88 5.44
C LEU A 127 -5.25 -3.38 5.21
N LEU A 128 -4.53 -2.62 6.04
CA LEU A 128 -4.38 -1.17 5.90
C LEU A 128 -2.92 -0.83 5.76
N VAL A 129 -2.59 0.01 4.78
CA VAL A 129 -1.22 0.41 4.49
C VAL A 129 -1.17 1.90 4.17
N ALA A 130 -0.21 2.61 4.78
CA ALA A 130 0.14 3.99 4.47
C ALA A 130 1.66 4.08 4.25
N PRO A 131 2.14 3.67 3.06
CA PRO A 131 3.57 3.49 2.79
C PRO A 131 4.37 4.75 3.02
N GLY A 132 5.40 4.69 3.87
CA GLY A 132 6.30 5.83 4.16
C GLY A 132 5.69 6.92 5.05
N HIS A 133 4.38 6.89 5.29
CA HIS A 133 3.67 7.79 6.22
C HIS A 133 3.41 7.14 7.58
N SER A 134 3.42 5.82 7.65
CA SER A 134 3.17 5.06 8.88
C SER A 134 4.37 5.02 9.84
N ALA A 135 5.53 5.58 9.46
CA ALA A 135 6.67 5.83 10.35
C ALA A 135 6.44 7.02 11.29
N GLN A 136 5.48 7.89 10.98
CA GLN A 136 5.04 8.96 11.88
C GLN A 136 4.00 8.42 12.86
N GLN A 137 4.27 8.56 14.16
CA GLN A 137 3.44 8.01 15.23
C GLN A 137 1.97 8.45 15.14
N ALA A 138 1.71 9.70 14.72
CA ALA A 138 0.34 10.21 14.57
C ALA A 138 -0.47 9.45 13.50
N VAL A 139 0.16 9.14 12.35
CA VAL A 139 -0.48 8.38 11.27
C VAL A 139 -0.69 6.93 11.71
N ALA A 140 0.31 6.30 12.32
CA ALA A 140 0.19 4.93 12.85
C ALA A 140 -0.92 4.81 13.91
N THR A 141 -1.09 5.81 14.77
CA THR A 141 -2.18 5.85 15.76
C THR A 141 -3.55 5.96 15.09
N ALA A 142 -3.67 6.75 14.02
CA ALA A 142 -4.90 6.82 13.24
C ALA A 142 -5.19 5.50 12.51
N MET A 143 -4.16 4.83 12.00
CA MET A 143 -4.26 3.50 11.40
C MET A 143 -4.74 2.46 12.43
N ASP A 144 -4.27 2.52 13.68
CA ASP A 144 -4.71 1.62 14.76
C ASP A 144 -6.22 1.77 15.04
N GLY A 145 -6.67 3.00 15.29
CA GLY A 145 -8.08 3.29 15.54
C GLY A 145 -8.97 2.88 14.37
N LEU A 146 -8.48 3.03 13.13
CA LEU A 146 -9.21 2.62 11.93
C LEU A 146 -9.20 1.11 11.74
N ALA A 147 -8.09 0.44 12.03
CA ALA A 147 -7.96 -1.02 11.98
C ALA A 147 -8.94 -1.70 12.94
N GLU A 148 -9.11 -1.17 14.15
CA GLU A 148 -10.10 -1.71 15.10
C GLU A 148 -11.54 -1.55 14.57
N LYS A 149 -11.86 -0.41 13.96
CA LYS A 149 -13.19 -0.14 13.35
C LYS A 149 -13.49 -1.05 12.15
N LEU A 150 -12.52 -1.22 11.25
CA LEU A 150 -12.68 -2.09 10.07
C LEU A 150 -12.50 -3.58 10.38
N ARG A 151 -12.00 -3.90 11.59
CA ARG A 151 -11.50 -5.22 11.96
C ARG A 151 -10.42 -5.70 11.00
N ALA A 152 -9.49 -4.81 10.68
CA ALA A 152 -8.36 -5.04 9.80
C ALA A 152 -7.05 -5.20 10.62
N ILE A 153 -5.96 -5.49 9.91
CA ILE A 153 -4.59 -5.35 10.41
C ILE A 153 -3.96 -4.16 9.69
N ALA A 154 -3.37 -3.24 10.44
CA ALA A 154 -2.61 -2.12 9.91
C ALA A 154 -1.13 -2.49 9.85
N ILE A 155 -0.56 -2.44 8.65
CA ILE A 155 0.86 -2.70 8.40
C ILE A 155 1.60 -1.37 8.45
N LEU A 156 2.50 -1.24 9.42
CA LEU A 156 3.29 -0.04 9.66
C LEU A 156 4.71 -0.21 9.12
N ASP A 157 5.30 0.88 8.67
CA ASP A 157 6.73 1.00 8.38
C ASP A 157 7.47 1.44 9.64
N GLY A 158 8.66 0.88 9.87
CA GLY A 158 9.61 1.42 10.82
C GLY A 158 10.31 2.68 10.30
N PRO A 159 11.11 3.35 11.16
CA PRO A 159 11.86 4.55 10.77
C PRO A 159 13.01 4.26 9.79
N ASN A 160 13.37 2.99 9.57
CA ASN A 160 14.42 2.56 8.66
C ASN A 160 15.81 3.18 8.95
N SER A 161 16.07 3.50 10.22
CA SER A 161 17.31 4.15 10.68
C SER A 161 18.24 3.17 11.42
N THR A 162 17.99 2.89 12.70
CA THR A 162 18.72 1.89 13.49
C THR A 162 17.74 0.95 14.19
N ASP A 163 18.23 -0.19 14.67
CA ASP A 163 17.40 -1.16 15.38
C ASP A 163 16.87 -0.58 16.70
N GLU A 164 17.65 0.25 17.40
CA GLU A 164 17.19 0.94 18.61
C GLU A 164 16.06 1.91 18.32
N ALA A 165 16.13 2.62 17.19
CA ALA A 165 15.06 3.52 16.77
C ALA A 165 13.79 2.75 16.40
N ALA A 166 13.92 1.60 15.72
CA ALA A 166 12.79 0.73 15.41
C ALA A 166 12.16 0.15 16.69
N VAL A 167 12.96 -0.31 17.65
CA VAL A 167 12.49 -0.82 18.95
C VAL A 167 11.82 0.30 19.77
N ALA A 168 12.41 1.50 19.81
CA ALA A 168 11.82 2.65 20.49
C ALA A 168 10.48 3.05 19.86
N TYR A 169 10.40 3.02 18.52
CA TYR A 169 9.16 3.30 17.80
C TYR A 169 8.07 2.24 18.09
N ALA A 170 8.43 0.96 18.09
CA ALA A 170 7.53 -0.14 18.40
C ALA A 170 6.91 -0.02 19.81
N LYS A 171 7.71 0.42 20.81
CA LYS A 171 7.27 0.59 22.20
C LYS A 171 6.18 1.66 22.37
N ASN A 172 5.97 2.54 21.39
CA ASN A 172 4.85 3.49 21.42
C ASN A 172 3.49 2.82 21.27
N PHE A 173 3.46 1.54 20.84
CA PHE A 173 2.23 0.84 20.49
C PHE A 173 2.08 -0.47 21.28
N GLY A 174 0.87 -0.70 21.80
CA GLY A 174 0.48 -1.95 22.47
C GLY A 174 -0.76 -2.60 21.83
N SER A 175 -1.13 -2.20 20.61
CA SER A 175 -2.34 -2.67 19.94
C SER A 175 -2.12 -3.98 19.20
N LYS A 176 -3.09 -4.89 19.33
CA LYS A 176 -3.13 -6.19 18.63
C LYS A 176 -3.31 -6.08 17.10
N ARG A 177 -3.66 -4.90 16.58
CA ARG A 177 -4.00 -4.70 15.17
C ARG A 177 -2.86 -4.15 14.34
N LEU A 178 -1.73 -3.84 14.97
CA LEU A 178 -0.57 -3.25 14.32
C LEU A 178 0.46 -4.33 14.00
N PHE A 179 0.96 -4.31 12.78
CA PHE A 179 2.03 -5.18 12.31
C PHE A 179 3.14 -4.31 11.73
N MET A 180 4.22 -4.10 12.47
CA MET A 180 5.33 -3.25 12.05
C MET A 180 6.34 -4.06 11.22
N VAL A 181 6.80 -3.47 10.12
CA VAL A 181 7.84 -4.01 9.24
C VAL A 181 8.98 -3.01 9.15
N ASP A 182 10.13 -3.42 9.65
CA ASP A 182 11.41 -2.73 9.55
C ASP A 182 12.48 -3.79 9.28
N PRO A 183 13.44 -3.57 8.37
CA PRO A 183 13.74 -2.35 7.62
C PRO A 183 12.88 -2.16 6.36
N GLY A 184 13.06 -1.02 5.70
CA GLY A 184 12.58 -0.77 4.35
C GLY A 184 13.23 -1.71 3.31
N VAL A 185 12.70 -1.71 2.09
CA VAL A 185 13.22 -2.52 0.98
C VAL A 185 13.98 -1.67 -0.02
N GLN A 186 14.91 -2.30 -0.75
CA GLN A 186 15.53 -1.74 -1.94
C GLN A 186 14.91 -2.38 -3.18
N VAL A 187 14.59 -1.54 -4.16
CA VAL A 187 14.04 -1.96 -5.45
C VAL A 187 14.84 -1.30 -6.57
N TRP A 188 15.07 -2.02 -7.66
CA TRP A 188 15.70 -1.45 -8.85
C TRP A 188 14.72 -0.52 -9.58
N ASP A 189 15.08 0.75 -9.70
CA ASP A 189 14.34 1.73 -10.47
C ASP A 189 14.93 1.84 -11.89
N SER A 190 14.14 1.44 -12.89
CA SER A 190 14.54 1.50 -14.30
C SER A 190 14.62 2.91 -14.87
N ALA A 191 14.00 3.91 -14.23
CA ALA A 191 14.10 5.29 -14.68
C ALA A 191 15.45 5.91 -14.29
N THR A 192 15.93 5.62 -13.09
CA THR A 192 17.22 6.11 -12.57
C THR A 192 18.38 5.15 -12.76
N ASN A 193 18.10 3.89 -13.16
CA ASN A 193 19.07 2.80 -13.28
C ASN A 193 19.87 2.59 -11.98
N ALA A 194 19.18 2.64 -10.85
CA ALA A 194 19.78 2.51 -9.52
C ALA A 194 18.83 1.82 -8.54
N ALA A 195 19.38 1.33 -7.43
CA ALA A 195 18.58 0.86 -6.32
C ALA A 195 17.95 2.06 -5.57
N ARG A 196 16.61 2.05 -5.46
CA ARG A 196 15.82 3.03 -4.73
C ARG A 196 15.29 2.41 -3.45
N ASN A 197 15.35 3.14 -2.34
CA ASN A 197 14.67 2.73 -1.11
C ASN A 197 13.15 2.89 -1.25
N ALA A 198 12.40 1.92 -0.72
CA ALA A 198 10.95 1.96 -0.65
C ALA A 198 10.48 1.48 0.73
N PRO A 199 9.38 2.04 1.26
CA PRO A 199 8.72 1.52 2.45
C PRO A 199 8.27 0.07 2.23
N ALA A 200 8.45 -0.78 3.25
CA ALA A 200 8.21 -2.21 3.14
C ALA A 200 6.73 -2.59 3.31
N SER A 201 5.91 -1.71 3.87
CA SER A 201 4.52 -1.98 4.24
C SER A 201 3.65 -2.44 3.06
N ALA A 202 3.82 -1.87 1.87
CA ALA A 202 3.09 -2.31 0.67
C ALA A 202 3.51 -3.71 0.18
N TYR A 203 4.81 -4.03 0.27
CA TYR A 203 5.32 -5.36 -0.08
C TYR A 203 4.82 -6.42 0.90
N ALA A 204 4.79 -6.10 2.19
CA ALA A 204 4.19 -6.96 3.21
C ALA A 204 2.68 -7.14 2.99
N ALA A 205 1.94 -6.08 2.64
CA ALA A 205 0.51 -6.20 2.32
C ALA A 205 0.25 -7.15 1.13
N GLY A 206 1.08 -7.06 0.08
CA GLY A 206 1.03 -8.00 -1.04
C GLY A 206 1.34 -9.44 -0.63
N LEU A 207 2.30 -9.64 0.29
CA LEU A 207 2.64 -10.96 0.83
C LEU A 207 1.51 -11.56 1.68
N PHE A 208 0.87 -10.76 2.53
CA PHE A 208 -0.31 -11.20 3.30
C PHE A 208 -1.43 -11.65 2.36
N ALA A 209 -1.78 -10.81 1.37
CA ALA A 209 -2.84 -11.14 0.43
C ALA A 209 -2.53 -12.40 -0.41
N TRP A 210 -1.27 -12.63 -0.77
CA TRP A 210 -0.84 -13.85 -1.43
C TRP A 210 -0.93 -15.07 -0.50
N THR A 211 -0.51 -14.93 0.76
CA THR A 211 -0.55 -16.02 1.74
C THR A 211 -1.99 -16.49 1.97
N ASP A 212 -2.94 -15.56 2.08
CA ASP A 212 -4.35 -15.88 2.20
C ASP A 212 -4.88 -16.66 1.00
N ALA A 213 -4.42 -16.34 -0.21
CA ALA A 213 -4.87 -16.97 -1.45
C ALA A 213 -4.33 -18.40 -1.60
N ASP A 214 -3.04 -18.60 -1.32
CA ASP A 214 -2.37 -19.89 -1.59
C ASP A 214 -2.40 -20.84 -0.38
N TYR A 215 -2.38 -20.31 0.84
CA TYR A 215 -2.27 -21.09 2.09
C TYR A 215 -3.45 -20.89 3.05
N GLY A 216 -4.36 -19.97 2.75
CA GLY A 216 -5.47 -19.60 3.63
C GLY A 216 -5.06 -18.59 4.72
N PHE A 217 -6.03 -17.79 5.17
CA PHE A 217 -5.83 -16.68 6.10
C PHE A 217 -5.31 -17.07 7.49
N TRP A 218 -5.38 -18.35 7.85
CA TRP A 218 -4.83 -18.87 9.12
C TRP A 218 -3.33 -19.13 9.04
N SER A 219 -2.76 -19.17 7.83
CA SER A 219 -1.34 -19.40 7.62
C SER A 219 -0.56 -18.12 7.85
N SER A 220 0.48 -18.19 8.67
CA SER A 220 1.33 -17.03 8.93
C SER A 220 2.07 -16.58 7.66
N PRO A 221 2.15 -15.28 7.35
CA PRO A 221 2.98 -14.75 6.28
C PRO A 221 4.49 -14.79 6.61
N SER A 222 4.85 -15.17 7.84
CA SER A 222 6.24 -15.37 8.25
C SER A 222 6.86 -16.57 7.50
N ASN A 223 8.06 -16.39 6.98
CA ASN A 223 8.80 -17.32 6.11
C ASN A 223 8.22 -17.49 4.69
N LYS A 224 7.70 -16.42 4.08
CA LYS A 224 7.23 -16.40 2.68
C LYS A 224 7.99 -15.32 1.92
N GLU A 225 8.24 -15.55 0.63
CA GLU A 225 9.14 -14.69 -0.14
C GLU A 225 8.47 -13.37 -0.54
N ILE A 226 9.19 -12.26 -0.35
CA ILE A 226 8.84 -10.98 -0.96
C ILE A 226 9.39 -10.97 -2.40
N LYS A 227 8.56 -10.58 -3.37
CA LYS A 227 8.94 -10.49 -4.79
C LYS A 227 9.11 -9.04 -5.22
N GLY A 228 9.95 -8.81 -6.23
CA GLY A 228 10.16 -7.48 -6.81
C GLY A 228 11.06 -6.57 -5.97
N VAL A 229 11.91 -7.14 -5.12
CA VAL A 229 12.91 -6.44 -4.31
C VAL A 229 14.31 -6.91 -4.70
N THR A 230 15.30 -6.04 -4.55
CA THR A 230 16.73 -6.35 -4.80
C THR A 230 17.54 -6.43 -3.51
N GLY A 231 16.96 -6.02 -2.38
CA GLY A 231 17.59 -6.07 -1.07
C GLY A 231 16.74 -5.37 -0.02
N THR A 232 17.32 -5.17 1.15
CA THR A 232 16.76 -4.36 2.24
C THR A 232 17.56 -3.07 2.39
N SER A 233 16.96 -2.02 2.95
CA SER A 233 17.66 -0.77 3.21
C SER A 233 18.79 -0.94 4.23
N ARG A 234 18.63 -1.88 5.16
CA ARG A 234 19.65 -2.30 6.12
C ARG A 234 19.80 -3.82 6.05
N PRO A 235 21.03 -4.36 6.01
CA PRO A 235 21.22 -5.80 6.21
C PRO A 235 20.68 -6.18 7.59
N VAL A 236 19.78 -7.17 7.65
CA VAL A 236 19.27 -7.71 8.92
C VAL A 236 19.96 -9.04 9.15
N GLU A 237 20.53 -9.20 10.33
CA GLU A 237 21.24 -10.40 10.73
C GLU A 237 20.29 -11.40 11.39
N PHE A 238 20.42 -12.67 11.00
CA PHE A 238 19.79 -13.80 11.66
C PHE A 238 20.86 -14.88 11.84
N LEU A 239 21.36 -15.02 13.07
CA LEU A 239 22.37 -15.98 13.47
C LEU A 239 21.87 -16.78 14.69
N ASP A 240 22.23 -18.06 14.75
CA ASP A 240 21.94 -18.91 15.91
C ASP A 240 23.11 -18.84 16.93
N GLY A 241 22.78 -18.60 18.21
CA GLY A 241 23.74 -18.77 19.32
C GLY A 241 24.60 -17.56 19.70
N ASP A 242 24.14 -16.33 19.49
CA ASP A 242 24.85 -15.13 19.95
C ASP A 242 24.48 -14.78 21.41
N GLU A 243 25.49 -14.56 22.27
CA GLU A 243 25.37 -14.22 23.70
C GLU A 243 25.32 -12.69 23.95
N THR A 244 24.88 -11.89 22.97
CA THR A 244 24.88 -10.42 23.09
C THR A 244 23.67 -9.83 23.82
#